data_AF-A0A0E0Q473-F1
#
_entry.id   AF-A0A0E0Q473-F1
#
_cell.length_a   1.000
_cell.length_b   1.000
_cell.length_c   1.000
_cell.angle_alpha   90.00
_cell.angle_beta   90.00
_cell.angle_gamma   90.00
#
_symmetry.space_group_name_H-M   'P 1'
#
loop_
_entity.id
_entity.type
_entity.pdbx_description
1 polymer ?
#
loop_
_entity_poly.entity_id
_entity_poly.type
_entity_poly.pdbx_seq_one_letter_code
_entity_poly.pdbx_strand_id
1 'polypeptide(L)'
;MASTGVKLIDIAVNFTDGMFRGIYHGKQCHAADIPAVLARARAAGVDRIIIRCFAAGHSPFRFLFLAYGSDLVCLISRFLGLVRRKVTGGSLKESREALEIAETDGRLFCTVGVHPTRCGEFEESGDPEGHFQALLALAKEGIAKGKVVAVGECGLDYDRLHFCPSDVQKKYFKKQFELAEAVKLPMFLHMRAAGEDFCEIVSENLYRFPGGVTHSFTGTAEDRDKLLSFEKMFIGINGCSLKTSENLEVLQGIPAERMMIETDSPYCDIKNTHAGIKFVKSVWPSKKKEKYEPDSTVKGRNEPCLVRQVLEVVAGCKGIADIEGLSKTLYHNTCRLFFPQDLDASADAQLESASEGSEGFDWLVMETWTLSTLPASEKVWEISPEVMV
;
A
#
# COMPACT_ATOMS: atom_id res chain seq x y z
N MET A 1 21.77 -5.30 -21.65
CA MET A 1 21.03 -6.33 -20.89
C MET A 1 19.70 -6.51 -21.60
N ALA A 2 19.27 -7.74 -21.87
CA ALA A 2 17.95 -7.97 -22.48
C ALA A 2 16.89 -7.31 -21.59
N SER A 3 16.06 -6.44 -22.17
CA SER A 3 14.87 -5.92 -21.50
C SER A 3 14.00 -7.11 -21.15
N THR A 4 13.95 -7.51 -19.88
CA THR A 4 12.95 -8.45 -19.41
C THR A 4 11.59 -7.82 -19.70
N GLY A 5 10.63 -8.50 -20.34
CA GLY A 5 9.30 -7.95 -20.65
C GLY A 5 8.43 -7.64 -19.41
N VAL A 6 9.05 -7.71 -18.23
CA VAL A 6 8.47 -7.56 -16.90
C VAL A 6 8.50 -6.09 -16.51
N LYS A 7 7.33 -5.56 -16.15
CA LYS A 7 7.13 -4.19 -15.69
C LYS A 7 6.40 -4.21 -14.36
N LEU A 8 6.96 -3.58 -13.34
CA LEU A 8 6.50 -3.70 -11.95
C LEU A 8 6.27 -2.33 -11.33
N ILE A 9 5.29 -2.25 -10.44
CA ILE A 9 5.14 -1.15 -9.50
C ILE A 9 5.28 -1.76 -8.11
N ASP A 10 6.17 -1.21 -7.29
CA ASP A 10 6.22 -1.54 -5.87
C ASP A 10 5.33 -0.55 -5.12
N ILE A 11 4.16 -1.00 -4.66
CA ILE A 11 3.18 -0.12 -4.01
C ILE A 11 3.56 0.26 -2.58
N ALA A 12 4.63 -0.32 -2.00
CA ALA A 12 5.04 0.00 -0.63
C ALA A 12 6.54 -0.10 -0.39
N VAL A 13 7.17 1.07 -0.30
CA VAL A 13 8.57 1.21 0.10
C VAL A 13 8.69 2.27 1.19
N ASN A 14 9.44 1.99 2.25
CA ASN A 14 9.72 2.92 3.33
C ASN A 14 11.09 3.58 3.15
N PHE A 15 11.23 4.50 2.19
CA PHE A 15 12.48 5.24 1.99
C PHE A 15 12.80 6.24 3.11
N THR A 16 11.84 6.53 4.00
CA THR A 16 12.08 7.32 5.21
C THR A 16 12.87 6.54 6.27
N ASP A 17 12.98 5.22 6.15
CA ASP A 17 13.74 4.38 7.08
C ASP A 17 15.24 4.70 7.07
N GLY A 18 15.84 4.70 8.27
CA GLY A 18 17.26 4.96 8.48
C GLY A 18 18.20 4.03 7.70
N MET A 19 17.77 2.80 7.39
CA MET A 19 18.60 1.84 6.64
C MET A 19 18.96 2.32 5.23
N PHE A 20 18.10 3.13 4.57
CA PHE A 20 18.39 3.75 3.27
C PHE A 20 19.26 5.01 3.37
N ARG A 21 19.40 5.54 4.58
CA ARG A 21 20.39 6.57 4.94
C ARG A 21 21.68 5.94 5.46
N GLY A 22 21.79 4.61 5.43
CA GLY A 22 22.91 3.82 5.93
C GLY A 22 23.05 3.79 7.45
N ILE A 23 21.97 4.07 8.18
CA ILE A 23 21.90 4.06 9.64
C ILE A 23 21.23 2.77 10.11
N TYR A 24 21.96 1.94 10.85
CA TYR A 24 21.46 0.68 11.40
C TYR A 24 21.59 0.68 12.91
N HIS A 25 20.48 0.51 13.62
CA HIS A 25 20.44 0.57 15.09
C HIS A 25 21.13 1.83 15.66
N GLY A 26 20.94 2.98 15.01
CA GLY A 26 21.52 4.26 15.41
C GLY A 26 22.99 4.47 15.00
N LYS A 27 23.64 3.50 14.34
CA LYS A 27 25.03 3.61 13.87
C LYS A 27 25.08 3.84 12.36
N GLN A 28 25.85 4.84 11.92
CA GLN A 28 26.19 5.05 10.51
C GLN A 28 27.13 3.94 10.03
N CYS A 29 26.73 3.20 9.01
CA CYS A 29 27.51 2.11 8.41
C CYS A 29 28.00 2.43 6.99
N HIS A 30 27.21 3.16 6.21
CA HIS A 30 27.56 3.63 4.86
C HIS A 30 26.79 4.93 4.55
N ALA A 31 27.12 5.65 3.48
CA ALA A 31 26.35 6.83 3.07
C ALA A 31 24.92 6.47 2.63
N ALA A 32 24.03 7.46 2.58
CA ALA A 32 22.70 7.29 1.99
C ALA A 32 22.79 6.83 0.54
N ASP A 33 21.95 5.87 0.15
CA ASP A 33 22.17 5.11 -1.08
C ASP A 33 20.90 4.90 -1.93
N ILE A 34 19.84 5.68 -1.68
CA ILE A 34 18.59 5.64 -2.47
C ILE A 34 18.87 5.65 -3.99
N PRO A 35 19.76 6.50 -4.57
CA PRO A 35 20.01 6.47 -6.01
C PRO A 35 20.50 5.10 -6.53
N ALA A 36 21.33 4.39 -5.75
CA ALA A 36 21.81 3.06 -6.09
C ALA A 36 20.69 2.01 -5.95
N VAL A 37 19.86 2.13 -4.91
CA VAL A 37 18.66 1.29 -4.72
C VAL A 37 17.70 1.44 -5.91
N LEU A 38 17.44 2.66 -6.36
CA LEU A 38 16.59 2.94 -7.52
C LEU A 38 17.17 2.41 -8.84
N ALA A 39 18.50 2.42 -8.99
CA ALA A 39 19.16 1.84 -10.15
C ALA A 39 18.98 0.32 -10.20
N ARG A 40 19.14 -0.37 -9.05
CA ARG A 40 18.87 -1.81 -8.94
C ARG A 40 17.40 -2.14 -9.18
N ALA A 41 16.48 -1.35 -8.64
CA ALA A 41 15.04 -1.50 -8.87
C ALA A 41 14.69 -1.38 -10.37
N ARG A 42 15.24 -0.37 -11.04
CA ARG A 42 15.06 -0.19 -12.49
C ARG A 42 15.59 -1.39 -13.28
N ALA A 43 16.77 -1.88 -12.94
CA ALA A 43 17.35 -3.05 -13.60
C ALA A 43 16.50 -4.33 -13.41
N ALA A 44 15.68 -4.38 -12.35
CA ALA A 44 14.74 -5.47 -12.08
C ALA A 44 13.35 -5.29 -12.73
N GLY A 45 13.14 -4.22 -13.51
CA GLY A 45 11.85 -3.91 -14.16
C GLY A 45 10.88 -3.08 -13.32
N VAL A 46 11.32 -2.52 -12.19
CA VAL A 46 10.50 -1.61 -11.38
C VAL A 46 10.43 -0.24 -12.05
N ASP A 47 9.24 0.09 -12.53
CA ASP A 47 8.94 1.33 -13.25
C ASP A 47 8.56 2.46 -12.29
N ARG A 48 7.76 2.16 -11.26
CA ARG A 48 7.26 3.12 -10.27
C ARG A 48 7.34 2.55 -8.86
N ILE A 49 7.45 3.45 -7.89
CA ILE A 49 7.49 3.12 -6.47
C ILE A 49 6.58 4.09 -5.71
N ILE A 50 5.76 3.56 -4.82
CA ILE A 50 4.99 4.36 -3.86
C ILE A 50 5.68 4.28 -2.50
N ILE A 51 6.09 5.45 -2.01
CA ILE A 51 6.68 5.64 -0.70
C ILE A 51 5.54 5.73 0.31
N ARG A 52 5.40 4.70 1.15
CA ARG A 52 4.40 4.73 2.20
C ARG A 52 4.85 5.60 3.36
N CYS A 53 3.91 6.34 3.94
CA CYS A 53 4.14 7.07 5.18
C CYS A 53 4.13 6.10 6.37
N PHE A 54 5.32 5.63 6.81
CA PHE A 54 5.46 4.79 8.00
C PHE A 54 6.88 4.85 8.57
N ALA A 55 7.00 4.77 9.90
CA ALA A 55 8.21 4.24 10.52
C ALA A 55 7.87 3.13 11.50
N ALA A 56 8.63 2.05 11.40
CA ALA A 56 8.68 1.09 12.48
C ALA A 56 9.20 1.84 13.71
N GLY A 57 8.42 1.83 14.78
CA GLY A 57 8.94 2.17 16.10
C GLY A 57 10.08 1.20 16.41
N HIS A 58 11.33 1.62 16.19
CA HIS A 58 12.49 0.84 16.59
C HIS A 58 12.50 0.72 18.12
N SER A 59 12.30 -0.50 18.62
CA SER A 59 13.03 -0.99 19.78
C SER A 59 13.30 -2.49 19.63
N PRO A 60 14.53 -2.91 19.29
CA PRO A 60 14.98 -4.27 19.54
C PRO A 60 15.46 -4.34 21.00
N PHE A 61 14.57 -4.17 21.97
CA PHE A 61 14.88 -4.48 23.37
C PHE A 61 13.72 -5.26 23.96
N ARG A 62 13.80 -6.59 23.82
CA ARG A 62 13.08 -7.50 24.71
C ARG A 62 13.83 -8.81 24.83
N PHE A 63 15.02 -8.74 25.43
CA PHE A 63 15.57 -9.81 26.25
C PHE A 63 16.47 -9.16 27.30
N LEU A 64 16.32 -9.59 28.55
CA LEU A 64 17.05 -9.17 29.76
C LEU A 64 16.51 -7.93 30.49
N PHE A 65 15.50 -8.12 31.35
CA PHE A 65 15.37 -7.38 32.62
C PHE A 65 14.73 -8.29 33.68
N LEU A 66 15.55 -9.17 34.24
CA LEU A 66 15.44 -9.65 35.61
C LEU A 66 16.78 -9.28 36.27
N ALA A 67 16.69 -8.71 37.47
CA ALA A 67 17.78 -8.17 38.30
C ALA A 67 18.29 -6.77 37.88
N TYR A 68 17.78 -5.72 38.54
CA TYR A 68 18.50 -5.00 39.61
C TYR A 68 17.75 -3.70 39.98
N GLY A 69 17.35 -3.64 41.25
CA GLY A 69 17.27 -2.49 42.16
C GLY A 69 16.88 -1.11 41.62
N SER A 70 15.71 -0.65 42.04
CA SER A 70 15.32 0.77 42.17
C SER A 70 16.33 1.53 43.04
N ASP A 71 16.92 2.61 42.49
CA ASP A 71 17.24 3.89 43.18
C ASP A 71 18.39 4.73 42.56
N LEU A 72 18.95 4.33 41.40
CA LEU A 72 19.98 5.14 40.71
C LEU A 72 19.56 5.71 39.34
N VAL A 73 18.27 5.64 38.98
CA VAL A 73 17.77 6.05 37.65
C VAL A 73 17.23 7.49 37.63
N CYS A 74 17.00 8.12 38.78
CA CYS A 74 16.36 9.45 38.83
C CYS A 74 17.35 10.63 38.67
N LEU A 75 18.64 10.46 39.00
CA LEU A 75 19.57 11.59 39.10
C LEU A 75 20.32 11.91 37.79
N ILE A 76 20.50 10.94 36.89
CA ILE A 76 21.19 11.16 35.59
C ILE A 76 20.26 11.81 34.56
N SER A 77 18.93 11.76 34.75
CA SER A 77 17.95 12.28 33.78
C SER A 77 17.87 13.82 33.72
N ARG A 78 18.49 14.55 34.66
CA ARG A 78 18.45 16.03 34.69
C ARG A 78 19.68 16.73 34.11
N PHE A 79 20.79 16.02 33.86
CA PHE A 79 22.05 16.66 33.42
C PHE A 79 22.45 16.40 31.95
N LEU A 80 21.78 15.47 31.25
CA LEU A 80 21.91 15.28 29.80
C LEU A 80 20.69 15.88 29.08
N GLY A 81 20.58 17.21 29.15
CA GLY A 81 19.61 18.01 28.42
C GLY A 81 19.96 18.19 26.93
N LEU A 82 20.18 17.09 26.21
CA LEU A 82 20.28 17.10 24.75
C LEU A 82 19.56 15.88 24.15
N VAL A 83 18.42 16.17 23.53
CA VAL A 83 17.76 15.40 22.46
C VAL A 83 17.32 13.97 22.82
N ARG A 84 16.39 13.81 23.79
CA ARG A 84 15.41 12.72 23.72
C ARG A 84 14.29 13.10 22.74
N ARG A 85 14.63 13.17 21.45
CA ARG A 85 13.62 13.26 20.40
C ARG A 85 13.05 11.86 20.22
N LYS A 86 11.87 11.59 20.82
CA LYS A 86 11.03 10.46 20.40
C LYS A 86 10.85 10.60 18.90
N VAL A 87 11.48 9.71 18.12
CA VAL A 87 11.30 9.64 16.67
C VAL A 87 9.96 8.95 16.47
N THR A 88 8.91 9.73 16.24
CA THR A 88 7.54 9.27 16.00
C THR A 88 7.29 9.20 14.50
N GLY A 89 6.59 8.15 14.04
CA GLY A 89 6.49 7.82 12.62
C GLY A 89 5.30 6.99 12.18
N GLY A 90 4.76 7.29 11.00
CA GLY A 90 3.41 7.05 10.51
C GLY A 90 2.51 8.29 10.68
N SER A 91 3.05 9.50 10.43
CA SER A 91 2.52 10.79 10.91
C SER A 91 2.51 11.88 9.83
N LEU A 92 1.90 13.03 10.12
CA LEU A 92 2.03 14.26 9.30
C LEU A 92 3.48 14.59 8.93
N LYS A 93 4.41 14.42 9.88
CA LYS A 93 5.84 14.70 9.66
C LYS A 93 6.45 13.76 8.62
N GLU A 94 6.10 12.48 8.66
CA GLU A 94 6.65 11.50 7.71
C GLU A 94 5.99 11.54 6.36
N SER A 95 4.70 11.90 6.30
CA SER A 95 4.05 12.22 5.03
C SER A 95 4.80 13.35 4.31
N ARG A 96 5.33 14.33 5.06
CA ARG A 96 6.16 15.42 4.51
C ARG A 96 7.54 14.92 4.05
N GLU A 97 8.23 14.11 4.86
CA GLU A 97 9.51 13.51 4.45
C GLU A 97 9.35 12.60 3.21
N ALA A 98 8.27 11.83 3.13
CA ALA A 98 7.97 10.99 1.98
C ALA A 98 7.72 11.81 0.71
N LEU A 99 7.00 12.94 0.83
CA LEU A 99 6.81 13.88 -0.28
C LEU A 99 8.14 14.49 -0.74
N GLU A 100 8.99 14.92 0.19
CA GLU A 100 10.32 15.46 -0.12
C GLU A 100 11.19 14.43 -0.87
N ILE A 101 11.17 13.15 -0.46
CA ILE A 101 11.87 12.08 -1.17
C ILE A 101 11.23 11.82 -2.53
N ALA A 102 9.89 11.81 -2.62
CA ALA A 102 9.18 11.56 -3.87
C ALA A 102 9.47 12.62 -4.94
N GLU A 103 9.74 13.87 -4.54
CA GLU A 103 10.15 14.95 -5.44
C GLU A 103 11.53 14.75 -6.08
N THR A 104 12.38 13.88 -5.51
CA THR A 104 13.75 13.67 -6.01
C THR A 104 13.83 12.86 -7.31
N ASP A 105 12.79 12.11 -7.67
CA ASP A 105 12.75 11.29 -8.88
C ASP A 105 11.32 11.23 -9.44
N GLY A 106 11.17 11.38 -10.77
CA GLY A 106 9.87 11.40 -11.44
C GLY A 106 9.02 10.13 -11.25
N ARG A 107 9.63 9.01 -10.86
CA ARG A 107 8.98 7.70 -10.71
C ARG A 107 8.55 7.38 -9.27
N LEU A 108 8.89 8.26 -8.33
CA LEU A 108 8.51 8.14 -6.94
C LEU A 108 7.24 8.92 -6.67
N PHE A 109 6.34 8.25 -5.96
CA PHE A 109 5.07 8.77 -5.47
C PHE A 109 4.99 8.50 -3.96
N CYS A 110 4.03 9.07 -3.27
CA CYS A 110 3.85 8.83 -1.85
C CYS A 110 2.38 8.82 -1.43
N THR A 111 2.16 8.41 -0.19
CA THR A 111 0.85 8.47 0.48
C THR A 111 0.85 9.55 1.56
N VAL A 112 -0.32 10.06 1.92
CA VAL A 112 -0.48 10.97 3.07
C VAL A 112 -1.54 10.42 4.02
N GLY A 113 -1.19 10.24 5.29
CA GLY A 113 -2.08 9.67 6.29
C GLY A 113 -1.38 9.40 7.62
N VAL A 114 -2.13 8.85 8.56
CA VAL A 114 -1.70 8.50 9.91
C VAL A 114 -1.93 7.03 10.16
N HIS A 115 -0.86 6.32 10.46
CA HIS A 115 -0.87 4.87 10.73
C HIS A 115 -1.62 4.57 12.04
N PRO A 116 -2.30 3.42 12.19
CA PRO A 116 -2.99 3.05 13.43
C PRO A 116 -2.16 3.25 14.70
N THR A 117 -0.89 2.86 14.68
CA THR A 117 0.03 2.99 15.82
C THR A 117 0.40 4.43 16.19
N ARG A 118 -0.05 5.42 15.42
CA ARG A 118 0.20 6.85 15.62
C ARG A 118 -1.06 7.68 15.71
N CYS A 119 -2.25 7.09 15.69
CA CYS A 119 -3.50 7.84 15.83
C CYS A 119 -3.56 8.70 17.11
N GLY A 120 -2.78 8.37 18.15
CA GLY A 120 -2.60 9.24 19.33
C GLY A 120 -2.07 10.65 19.01
N GLU A 121 -1.38 10.86 17.89
CA GLU A 121 -0.83 12.17 17.52
C GLU A 121 -1.91 13.24 17.30
N PHE A 122 -3.10 12.83 16.87
CA PHE A 122 -4.24 13.74 16.78
C PHE A 122 -4.58 14.33 18.15
N GLU A 123 -4.56 13.50 19.21
CA GLU A 123 -4.88 13.95 20.57
C GLU A 123 -3.69 14.66 21.23
N GLU A 124 -2.47 14.16 21.02
CA GLU A 124 -1.24 14.78 21.50
C GLU A 124 -1.00 16.18 20.91
N SER A 125 -1.57 16.48 19.74
CA SER A 125 -1.50 17.82 19.14
C SER A 125 -2.23 18.90 19.96
N GLY A 126 -3.19 18.50 20.81
CA GLY A 126 -4.10 19.41 21.50
C GLY A 126 -5.18 20.05 20.60
N ASP A 127 -5.09 19.86 19.28
CA ASP A 127 -6.04 20.34 18.27
C ASP A 127 -6.17 19.30 17.14
N PRO A 128 -6.99 18.23 17.36
CA PRO A 128 -7.18 17.17 16.36
C PRO A 128 -7.68 17.69 15.01
N GLU A 129 -8.47 18.78 15.00
CA GLU A 129 -8.99 19.35 13.76
C GLU A 129 -7.90 20.15 13.04
N GLY A 130 -7.10 20.94 13.75
CA GLY A 130 -5.90 21.57 13.18
C GLY A 130 -4.92 20.57 12.59
N HIS A 131 -4.71 19.42 13.26
CA HIS A 131 -3.89 18.33 12.73
C HIS A 131 -4.47 17.72 11.46
N PHE A 132 -5.78 17.49 11.43
CA PHE A 132 -6.49 17.04 10.23
C PHE A 132 -6.35 18.04 9.07
N GLN A 133 -6.53 19.34 9.33
CA GLN A 133 -6.36 20.39 8.32
C GLN A 133 -4.92 20.45 7.78
N ALA A 134 -3.91 20.19 8.62
CA ALA A 134 -2.52 20.11 8.20
C ALA A 134 -2.25 18.90 7.29
N LEU A 135 -2.86 17.74 7.58
CA LEU A 135 -2.81 16.56 6.70
C LEU A 135 -3.50 16.85 5.35
N LEU A 136 -4.67 17.49 5.37
CA LEU A 136 -5.40 17.88 4.17
C LEU A 136 -4.59 18.87 3.31
N ALA A 137 -3.95 19.85 3.93
CA ALA A 137 -3.09 20.80 3.24
C ALA A 137 -1.89 20.10 2.57
N LEU A 138 -1.24 19.18 3.29
CA LEU A 138 -0.12 18.41 2.75
C LEU A 138 -0.55 17.48 1.60
N ALA A 139 -1.70 16.81 1.73
CA ALA A 139 -2.24 15.99 0.66
C ALA A 139 -2.51 16.83 -0.61
N LYS A 140 -3.16 17.99 -0.46
CA LYS A 140 -3.40 18.93 -1.59
C LYS A 140 -2.10 19.43 -2.22
N GLU A 141 -1.09 19.76 -1.40
CA GLU A 141 0.24 20.17 -1.87
C GLU A 141 0.86 19.07 -2.73
N GLY A 142 0.91 17.84 -2.21
CA GLY A 142 1.50 16.72 -2.90
C GLY A 142 0.72 16.27 -4.15
N ILE A 143 -0.60 16.42 -4.17
CA ILE A 143 -1.43 16.21 -5.37
C ILE A 143 -1.10 17.24 -6.44
N ALA A 144 -1.00 18.53 -6.08
CA ALA A 144 -0.64 19.59 -7.02
C ALA A 144 0.76 19.37 -7.63
N LYS A 145 1.66 18.72 -6.89
CA LYS A 145 2.99 18.30 -7.36
C LYS A 145 2.98 16.98 -8.16
N GLY A 146 1.83 16.29 -8.27
CA GLY A 146 1.71 14.99 -8.92
C GLY A 146 2.39 13.84 -8.17
N LYS A 147 2.59 13.98 -6.85
CA LYS A 147 3.35 13.04 -6.03
C LYS A 147 2.52 12.24 -5.04
N VAL A 148 1.43 12.81 -4.52
CA VAL A 148 0.54 12.08 -3.59
C VAL A 148 -0.54 11.35 -4.38
N VAL A 149 -0.58 10.02 -4.26
CA VAL A 149 -1.47 9.15 -5.05
C VAL A 149 -2.50 8.40 -4.21
N ALA A 150 -2.37 8.42 -2.88
CA ALA A 150 -3.31 7.76 -1.98
C ALA A 150 -3.36 8.43 -0.60
N VAL A 151 -4.50 8.27 0.08
CA VAL A 151 -4.64 8.55 1.51
C VAL A 151 -4.24 7.30 2.30
N GLY A 152 -3.27 7.45 3.20
CA GLY A 152 -2.73 6.38 4.00
C GLY A 152 -1.23 6.55 4.27
N GLU A 153 -0.57 5.62 4.93
CA GLU A 153 -1.13 4.38 5.45
C GLU A 153 -2.05 4.61 6.65
N CYS A 154 -3.26 4.05 6.63
CA CYS A 154 -4.25 4.17 7.71
C CYS A 154 -5.07 2.88 7.88
N GLY A 155 -5.66 2.65 9.04
CA GLY A 155 -6.41 1.42 9.30
C GLY A 155 -6.31 0.97 10.76
N LEU A 156 -6.23 -0.33 11.01
CA LEU A 156 -6.24 -0.94 12.34
C LEU A 156 -5.11 -1.97 12.52
N ASP A 157 -4.41 -1.89 13.65
CA ASP A 157 -3.35 -2.81 14.06
C ASP A 157 -3.52 -3.21 15.54
N TYR A 158 -4.14 -4.39 15.76
CA TYR A 158 -4.42 -4.91 17.09
C TYR A 158 -3.24 -5.68 17.71
N ASP A 159 -2.18 -5.95 16.94
CA ASP A 159 -0.92 -6.45 17.50
C ASP A 159 -0.07 -5.32 18.13
N ARG A 160 -0.50 -4.06 17.98
CA ARG A 160 0.25 -2.87 18.38
C ARG A 160 -0.52 -1.91 19.28
N LEU A 161 -1.47 -2.44 20.05
CA LEU A 161 -2.28 -1.65 21.00
C LEU A 161 -1.46 -0.89 22.07
N HIS A 162 -0.24 -1.34 22.35
CA HIS A 162 0.69 -0.64 23.25
C HIS A 162 1.22 0.69 22.68
N PHE A 163 1.10 0.92 21.37
CA PHE A 163 1.40 2.21 20.75
C PHE A 163 0.18 3.12 20.64
N CYS A 164 -0.98 2.55 20.32
CA CYS A 164 -2.24 3.29 20.24
C CYS A 164 -3.41 2.36 20.58
N PRO A 165 -4.24 2.68 21.59
CA PRO A 165 -5.44 1.92 21.94
C PRO A 165 -6.43 1.78 20.76
N SER A 166 -7.21 0.69 20.75
CA SER A 166 -8.08 0.35 19.61
C SER A 166 -9.21 1.35 19.38
N ASP A 167 -9.76 1.95 20.43
CA ASP A 167 -10.76 3.02 20.36
C ASP A 167 -10.22 4.27 19.65
N VAL A 168 -8.99 4.67 19.98
CA VAL A 168 -8.27 5.77 19.31
C VAL A 168 -7.97 5.42 17.85
N GLN A 169 -7.52 4.19 17.58
CA GLN A 169 -7.29 3.72 16.20
C GLN A 169 -8.57 3.81 15.37
N LYS A 170 -9.69 3.27 15.86
CA LYS A 170 -10.99 3.27 15.17
C LYS A 170 -11.50 4.69 14.91
N LYS A 171 -11.43 5.57 15.91
CA LYS A 171 -11.84 6.97 15.80
C LYS A 171 -11.12 7.70 14.66
N TYR A 172 -9.78 7.61 14.62
CA TYR A 172 -8.99 8.32 13.62
C TYR A 172 -8.83 7.56 12.30
N PHE A 173 -9.15 6.27 12.26
CA PHE A 173 -9.37 5.57 11.00
C PHE A 173 -10.62 6.12 10.30
N LYS A 174 -11.76 6.23 11.01
CA LYS A 174 -13.00 6.86 10.49
C LYS A 174 -12.75 8.29 9.99
N LYS A 175 -12.00 9.10 10.75
CA LYS A 175 -11.63 10.47 10.37
C LYS A 175 -10.85 10.54 9.05
N GLN A 176 -10.02 9.54 8.74
CA GLN A 176 -9.23 9.55 7.50
C GLN A 176 -10.03 9.25 6.23
N PHE A 177 -11.24 8.70 6.35
CA PHE A 177 -12.18 8.68 5.21
C PHE A 177 -12.68 10.08 4.84
N GLU A 178 -12.75 11.05 5.78
CA GLU A 178 -13.00 12.47 5.45
C GLU A 178 -11.88 13.04 4.60
N LEU A 179 -10.62 12.66 4.88
CA LEU A 179 -9.47 13.08 4.09
C LEU A 179 -9.57 12.52 2.66
N ALA A 180 -9.80 11.22 2.52
CA ALA A 180 -9.98 10.57 1.21
C ALA A 180 -11.12 11.20 0.40
N GLU A 181 -12.25 11.49 1.05
CA GLU A 181 -13.40 12.14 0.43
C GLU A 181 -13.09 13.56 -0.04
N ALA A 182 -12.33 14.32 0.75
CA ALA A 182 -11.97 15.69 0.43
C ALA A 182 -10.99 15.80 -0.73
N VAL A 183 -10.06 14.84 -0.87
CA VAL A 183 -9.03 14.85 -1.92
C VAL A 183 -9.32 13.94 -3.12
N LYS A 184 -10.38 13.12 -3.03
CA LYS A 184 -10.81 12.17 -4.07
C LYS A 184 -9.72 11.18 -4.50
N LEU A 185 -8.84 10.80 -3.57
CA LEU A 185 -7.80 9.79 -3.79
C LEU A 185 -8.21 8.42 -3.26
N PRO A 186 -7.68 7.32 -3.84
CA PRO A 186 -7.83 6.00 -3.27
C PRO A 186 -7.16 5.89 -1.90
N MET A 187 -7.49 4.83 -1.16
CA MET A 187 -6.94 4.58 0.18
C MET A 187 -5.90 3.45 0.18
N PHE A 188 -4.84 3.66 0.95
CA PHE A 188 -3.78 2.69 1.23
C PHE A 188 -3.94 2.20 2.67
N LEU A 189 -4.49 1.00 2.83
CA LEU A 189 -5.13 0.54 4.07
C LEU A 189 -4.32 -0.54 4.80
N HIS A 190 -4.12 -0.36 6.11
CA HIS A 190 -3.47 -1.31 7.00
C HIS A 190 -4.50 -2.13 7.78
N MET A 191 -4.35 -3.45 7.78
CA MET A 191 -5.15 -4.33 8.62
C MET A 191 -4.26 -5.41 9.25
N ARG A 192 -4.29 -5.51 10.58
CA ARG A 192 -3.61 -6.58 11.32
C ARG A 192 -4.39 -6.98 12.56
N ALA A 193 -4.75 -8.26 12.62
CA ALA A 193 -5.52 -8.87 13.72
C ALA A 193 -6.82 -8.11 14.06
N ALA A 194 -7.40 -7.44 13.05
CA ALA A 194 -8.51 -6.50 13.23
C ALA A 194 -9.56 -6.63 12.12
N GLY A 195 -9.68 -7.81 11.49
CA GLY A 195 -10.47 -8.01 10.27
C GLY A 195 -11.95 -7.63 10.40
N GLU A 196 -12.58 -7.96 11.53
CA GLU A 196 -14.00 -7.65 11.79
C GLU A 196 -14.26 -6.13 11.86
N ASP A 197 -13.68 -5.44 12.83
CA ASP A 197 -13.80 -3.98 13.00
C ASP A 197 -13.32 -3.23 11.74
N PHE A 198 -12.28 -3.73 11.06
CA PHE A 198 -11.78 -3.11 9.82
C PHE A 198 -12.83 -3.17 8.71
N CYS A 199 -13.40 -4.35 8.46
CA CYS A 199 -14.40 -4.53 7.41
C CYS A 199 -15.69 -3.78 7.71
N GLU A 200 -16.12 -3.73 8.97
CA GLU A 200 -17.27 -2.93 9.41
C GLU A 200 -17.05 -1.45 9.07
N ILE A 201 -15.93 -0.87 9.51
CA ILE A 201 -15.62 0.55 9.25
C ILE A 201 -15.49 0.84 7.75
N VAL A 202 -14.83 -0.03 6.99
CA VAL A 202 -14.72 0.14 5.53
C VAL A 202 -16.10 0.11 4.87
N SER A 203 -16.97 -0.84 5.27
CA SER A 203 -18.32 -0.99 4.71
C SER A 203 -19.19 0.26 4.94
N GLU A 204 -19.09 0.88 6.12
CA GLU A 204 -19.79 2.13 6.46
C GLU A 204 -19.33 3.33 5.60
N ASN A 205 -18.15 3.25 4.99
CA ASN A 205 -17.50 4.39 4.33
C ASN A 205 -17.20 4.16 2.84
N LEU A 206 -17.74 3.11 2.20
CA LEU A 206 -17.47 2.76 0.79
C LEU A 206 -17.77 3.91 -0.20
N TYR A 207 -18.71 4.79 0.11
CA TYR A 207 -19.09 5.92 -0.75
C TYR A 207 -18.09 7.09 -0.72
N ARG A 208 -17.12 7.07 0.21
CA ARG A 208 -16.24 8.21 0.52
C ARG A 208 -14.93 8.20 -0.24
N PHE A 209 -14.59 7.11 -0.90
CA PHE A 209 -13.31 6.93 -1.60
C PHE A 209 -13.51 6.12 -2.89
N PRO A 210 -12.68 6.33 -3.93
CA PRO A 210 -12.87 5.70 -5.24
C PRO A 210 -12.45 4.22 -5.28
N GLY A 211 -11.69 3.75 -4.29
CA GLY A 211 -11.17 2.39 -4.18
C GLY A 211 -9.94 2.35 -3.28
N GLY A 212 -9.48 1.17 -2.92
CA GLY A 212 -8.32 1.07 -2.04
C GLY A 212 -7.58 -0.25 -2.16
N VAL A 213 -6.46 -0.35 -1.47
CA VAL A 213 -5.70 -1.59 -1.31
C VAL A 213 -5.52 -1.87 0.18
N THR A 214 -5.85 -3.08 0.62
CA THR A 214 -5.40 -3.60 1.90
C THR A 214 -3.99 -4.14 1.71
N HIS A 215 -3.00 -3.33 2.07
CA HIS A 215 -1.59 -3.62 1.82
C HIS A 215 -1.05 -4.64 2.83
N SER A 216 0.06 -5.28 2.47
CA SER A 216 0.80 -6.24 3.29
C SER A 216 -0.10 -7.30 3.92
N PHE A 217 -1.03 -7.85 3.15
CA PHE A 217 -2.08 -8.70 3.69
C PHE A 217 -1.51 -10.02 4.24
N THR A 218 -1.76 -10.27 5.52
CA THR A 218 -1.40 -11.52 6.22
C THR A 218 -2.58 -12.11 7.01
N GLY A 219 -3.81 -11.73 6.63
CA GLY A 219 -5.04 -12.18 7.27
C GLY A 219 -5.44 -13.60 6.88
N THR A 220 -6.61 -14.02 7.38
CA THR A 220 -7.17 -15.35 7.11
C THR A 220 -7.86 -15.42 5.75
N ALA A 221 -8.27 -16.63 5.33
CA ALA A 221 -9.13 -16.80 4.16
C ALA A 221 -10.49 -16.08 4.32
N GLU A 222 -11.03 -16.04 5.54
CA GLU A 222 -12.27 -15.33 5.84
C GLU A 222 -12.10 -13.81 5.68
N ASP A 223 -10.99 -13.26 6.18
CA ASP A 223 -10.67 -11.84 5.99
C ASP A 223 -10.48 -11.50 4.51
N ARG A 224 -9.81 -12.39 3.76
CA ARG A 224 -9.64 -12.25 2.31
C ARG A 224 -10.99 -12.17 1.62
N ASP A 225 -11.89 -13.11 1.91
CA ASP A 225 -13.19 -13.19 1.23
C ASP A 225 -14.07 -11.98 1.55
N LYS A 226 -14.04 -11.50 2.80
CA LYS A 226 -14.69 -10.24 3.18
C LYS A 226 -14.12 -9.05 2.39
N LEU A 227 -12.79 -8.93 2.28
CA LEU A 227 -12.17 -7.85 1.50
C LEU A 227 -12.53 -7.93 0.00
N LEU A 228 -12.57 -9.13 -0.57
CA LEU A 228 -12.93 -9.33 -1.98
C LEU A 228 -14.41 -9.00 -2.27
N SER A 229 -15.29 -9.11 -1.27
CA SER A 229 -16.70 -8.70 -1.39
C SER A 229 -16.88 -7.19 -1.65
N PHE A 230 -15.88 -6.37 -1.30
CA PHE A 230 -15.86 -4.96 -1.65
C PHE A 230 -15.32 -4.80 -3.08
N GLU A 231 -16.19 -4.48 -4.04
CA GLU A 231 -15.84 -4.38 -5.47
C GLU A 231 -14.57 -3.57 -5.77
N LYS A 232 -14.37 -2.48 -5.03
CA LYS A 232 -13.29 -1.49 -5.26
C LYS A 232 -12.04 -1.71 -4.39
N MET A 233 -11.86 -2.91 -3.84
CA MET A 233 -10.76 -3.23 -2.92
C MET A 233 -9.71 -4.16 -3.55
N PHE A 234 -8.44 -3.83 -3.47
CA PHE A 234 -7.33 -4.69 -3.88
C PHE A 234 -6.63 -5.28 -2.66
N ILE A 235 -5.87 -6.36 -2.86
CA ILE A 235 -5.06 -6.99 -1.81
C ILE A 235 -3.58 -6.92 -2.20
N GLY A 236 -2.78 -6.28 -1.35
CA GLY A 236 -1.33 -6.16 -1.49
C GLY A 236 -0.59 -7.35 -0.90
N ILE A 237 0.37 -7.89 -1.67
CA ILE A 237 1.16 -9.08 -1.32
C ILE A 237 2.64 -8.72 -1.26
N ASN A 238 3.31 -9.08 -0.16
CA ASN A 238 4.77 -8.96 0.00
C ASN A 238 5.37 -10.22 0.63
N GLY A 239 6.67 -10.21 0.95
CA GLY A 239 7.31 -11.37 1.57
C GLY A 239 6.79 -11.73 2.98
N CYS A 240 6.10 -10.83 3.68
CA CYS A 240 5.37 -11.17 4.91
C CYS A 240 4.09 -11.97 4.64
N SER A 241 3.44 -11.75 3.49
CA SER A 241 2.29 -12.51 2.98
C SER A 241 2.65 -13.90 2.44
N LEU A 242 3.92 -14.32 2.52
CA LEU A 242 4.45 -15.53 1.87
C LEU A 242 5.22 -16.45 2.83
N LYS A 243 5.03 -16.25 4.15
CA LYS A 243 5.83 -16.88 5.20
C LYS A 243 5.44 -18.34 5.45
N THR A 244 4.15 -18.63 5.58
CA THR A 244 3.63 -19.95 5.96
C THR A 244 2.89 -20.61 4.80
N SER A 245 2.67 -21.93 4.88
CA SER A 245 1.82 -22.64 3.92
C SER A 245 0.40 -22.07 3.89
N GLU A 246 -0.15 -21.73 5.06
CA GLU A 246 -1.46 -21.07 5.18
C GLU A 246 -1.49 -19.73 4.43
N ASN A 247 -0.43 -18.91 4.51
CA ASN A 247 -0.38 -17.68 3.74
C ASN A 247 -0.40 -17.95 2.22
N LEU A 248 0.25 -19.03 1.76
CA LEU A 248 0.23 -19.43 0.36
C LEU A 248 -1.15 -19.94 -0.08
N GLU A 249 -1.87 -20.66 0.78
CA GLU A 249 -3.26 -21.09 0.53
C GLU A 249 -4.20 -19.89 0.43
N VAL A 250 -4.04 -18.91 1.33
CA VAL A 250 -4.80 -17.65 1.26
C VAL A 250 -4.52 -16.92 -0.05
N LEU A 251 -3.24 -16.80 -0.45
CA LEU A 251 -2.81 -16.21 -1.72
C LEU A 251 -3.44 -16.90 -2.95
N GLN A 252 -3.59 -18.23 -2.92
CA GLN A 252 -4.20 -18.97 -4.01
C GLN A 252 -5.64 -18.53 -4.29
N GLY A 253 -6.40 -18.19 -3.25
CA GLY A 253 -7.78 -17.70 -3.40
C GLY A 253 -7.91 -16.23 -3.81
N ILE A 254 -6.82 -15.45 -3.91
CA ILE A 254 -6.90 -14.06 -4.37
C ILE A 254 -6.85 -14.02 -5.90
N PRO A 255 -7.87 -13.47 -6.58
CA PRO A 255 -7.85 -13.33 -8.03
C PRO A 255 -6.72 -12.39 -8.50
N ALA A 256 -6.10 -12.68 -9.65
CA ALA A 256 -4.93 -11.93 -10.12
C ALA A 256 -5.27 -10.46 -10.42
N GLU A 257 -6.48 -10.18 -10.90
CA GLU A 257 -7.08 -8.87 -11.18
C GLU A 257 -7.46 -8.07 -9.93
N ARG A 258 -7.41 -8.70 -8.74
CA ARG A 258 -7.62 -8.05 -7.44
C ARG A 258 -6.35 -7.99 -6.59
N MET A 259 -5.20 -8.32 -7.17
CA MET A 259 -3.91 -8.38 -6.49
C MET A 259 -2.99 -7.23 -6.90
N MET A 260 -2.19 -6.77 -5.93
CA MET A 260 -1.03 -5.91 -6.12
C MET A 260 0.18 -6.52 -5.40
N ILE A 261 1.40 -6.14 -5.79
CA ILE A 261 2.62 -6.64 -5.17
C ILE A 261 3.47 -5.49 -4.63
N GLU A 262 4.18 -5.78 -3.55
CA GLU A 262 5.03 -4.82 -2.87
C GLU A 262 6.17 -5.51 -2.13
N THR A 263 7.18 -4.74 -1.73
CA THR A 263 8.25 -5.27 -0.88
C THR A 263 8.04 -5.00 0.60
N ASP A 264 7.39 -3.89 0.94
CA ASP A 264 7.44 -3.31 2.28
C ASP A 264 8.89 -3.06 2.77
N SER A 265 9.78 -2.71 1.84
CA SER A 265 11.20 -2.51 2.12
C SER A 265 11.41 -1.39 3.15
N PRO A 266 12.33 -1.52 4.12
CA PRO A 266 13.40 -2.53 4.20
C PRO A 266 13.01 -3.84 4.90
N TYR A 267 11.72 -4.04 5.20
CA TYR A 267 11.20 -5.20 5.91
C TYR A 267 10.77 -6.32 4.95
N CYS A 268 10.17 -7.38 5.49
CA CYS A 268 9.50 -8.44 4.72
C CYS A 268 10.35 -9.15 3.65
N ASP A 269 11.67 -9.26 3.85
CA ASP A 269 12.53 -10.16 3.07
C ASP A 269 11.94 -11.59 2.99
N ILE A 270 11.97 -12.20 1.80
CA ILE A 270 11.68 -13.63 1.66
C ILE A 270 12.90 -14.42 2.12
N LYS A 271 12.75 -15.18 3.20
CA LYS A 271 13.86 -15.93 3.84
C LYS A 271 13.82 -17.40 3.48
N ASN A 272 14.95 -18.08 3.66
CA ASN A 272 15.07 -19.54 3.49
C ASN A 272 14.10 -20.37 4.35
N THR A 273 13.58 -19.78 5.43
CA THR A 273 12.60 -20.41 6.32
C THR A 273 11.15 -20.18 5.89
N HIS A 274 10.90 -19.35 4.88
CA HIS A 274 9.54 -19.04 4.42
C HIS A 274 9.07 -20.09 3.41
N ALA A 275 7.78 -20.44 3.44
CA ALA A 275 7.19 -21.40 2.51
C ALA A 275 7.33 -20.99 1.03
N GLY A 276 7.29 -19.68 0.75
CA GLY A 276 7.42 -19.13 -0.61
C GLY A 276 8.81 -19.28 -1.23
N ILE A 277 9.88 -19.53 -0.45
CA ILE A 277 11.26 -19.49 -0.96
C ILE A 277 11.51 -20.45 -2.13
N LYS A 278 10.81 -21.59 -2.16
CA LYS A 278 10.94 -22.62 -3.20
C LYS A 278 10.64 -22.13 -4.62
N PHE A 279 9.93 -21.00 -4.75
CA PHE A 279 9.58 -20.42 -6.04
C PHE A 279 10.50 -19.28 -6.48
N VAL A 280 11.35 -18.77 -5.57
CA VAL A 280 12.28 -17.66 -5.85
C VAL A 280 13.38 -18.14 -6.80
N LYS A 281 13.60 -17.37 -7.86
CA LYS A 281 14.61 -17.64 -8.90
C LYS A 281 15.62 -16.50 -9.02
N SER A 282 15.16 -15.25 -8.91
CA SER A 282 16.02 -14.08 -9.06
C SER A 282 16.83 -13.81 -7.78
N VAL A 283 18.13 -13.55 -7.94
CA VAL A 283 19.06 -13.30 -6.84
C VAL A 283 19.96 -12.11 -7.17
N TRP A 284 20.28 -11.30 -6.16
CA TRP A 284 21.18 -10.15 -6.26
C TRP A 284 22.44 -10.36 -5.42
N PRO A 285 23.61 -9.81 -5.85
CA PRO A 285 24.77 -9.71 -4.98
C PRO A 285 24.41 -8.98 -3.67
N SER A 286 24.80 -9.56 -2.53
CA SER A 286 24.44 -9.01 -1.22
C SER A 286 25.63 -8.98 -0.26
N LYS A 287 25.93 -7.79 0.28
CA LYS A 287 27.06 -7.54 1.18
C LYS A 287 26.57 -7.20 2.59
N LYS A 288 27.46 -7.37 3.58
CA LYS A 288 27.21 -6.84 4.93
C LYS A 288 27.20 -5.31 4.86
N LYS A 289 26.41 -4.66 5.71
CA LYS A 289 26.31 -3.18 5.77
C LYS A 289 27.65 -2.47 5.96
N GLU A 290 28.62 -3.08 6.64
CA GLU A 290 29.97 -2.52 6.83
C GLU A 290 30.86 -2.62 5.58
N LYS A 291 30.44 -3.40 4.58
CA LYS A 291 31.15 -3.64 3.31
C LYS A 291 30.25 -3.31 2.13
N TYR A 292 29.39 -2.31 2.28
CA TYR A 292 28.42 -1.90 1.27
C TYR A 292 29.13 -1.44 -0.01
N GLU A 293 28.62 -1.90 -1.15
CA GLU A 293 29.04 -1.48 -2.48
C GLU A 293 27.78 -1.12 -3.30
N PRO A 294 27.78 -0.05 -4.13
CA PRO A 294 26.59 0.44 -4.85
C PRO A 294 25.91 -0.54 -5.81
N ASP A 295 26.60 -1.58 -6.25
CA ASP A 295 26.09 -2.63 -7.13
C ASP A 295 25.48 -3.83 -6.36
N SER A 296 25.51 -3.79 -5.03
CA SER A 296 25.02 -4.86 -4.15
C SER A 296 23.89 -4.40 -3.22
N THR A 297 23.03 -5.34 -2.84
CA THR A 297 22.06 -5.12 -1.75
C THR A 297 22.75 -5.28 -0.40
N VAL A 298 22.11 -4.78 0.66
CA VAL A 298 22.58 -4.99 2.03
C VAL A 298 21.88 -6.19 2.67
N LYS A 299 22.65 -7.11 3.25
CA LYS A 299 22.10 -8.29 3.93
C LYS A 299 21.11 -7.89 5.04
N GLY A 300 19.88 -8.39 4.94
CA GLY A 300 18.81 -8.13 5.90
C GLY A 300 18.14 -6.77 5.74
N ARG A 301 18.39 -6.07 4.63
CA ARG A 301 17.64 -4.89 4.20
C ARG A 301 16.96 -5.25 2.88
N ASN A 302 15.64 -5.42 2.91
CA ASN A 302 14.87 -5.62 1.68
C ASN A 302 14.94 -4.37 0.81
N GLU A 303 14.79 -4.55 -0.50
CA GLU A 303 14.87 -3.46 -1.48
C GLU A 303 13.82 -3.61 -2.59
N PRO A 304 13.40 -2.53 -3.26
CA PRO A 304 12.36 -2.59 -4.28
C PRO A 304 12.67 -3.53 -5.44
N CYS A 305 13.95 -3.78 -5.77
CA CYS A 305 14.30 -4.77 -6.79
C CYS A 305 13.84 -6.19 -6.44
N LEU A 306 13.68 -6.49 -5.14
CA LEU A 306 13.25 -7.80 -4.65
C LEU A 306 11.74 -8.02 -4.80
N VAL A 307 10.95 -7.01 -5.23
CA VAL A 307 9.53 -7.22 -5.59
C VAL A 307 9.39 -8.24 -6.73
N ARG A 308 10.43 -8.40 -7.54
CA ARG A 308 10.53 -9.48 -8.54
C ARG A 308 10.44 -10.87 -7.92
N GLN A 309 10.99 -11.08 -6.72
CA GLN A 309 10.86 -12.36 -6.00
C GLN A 309 9.43 -12.59 -5.55
N VAL A 310 8.72 -11.55 -5.11
CA VAL A 310 7.29 -11.63 -4.76
C VAL A 310 6.49 -12.10 -5.98
N LEU A 311 6.72 -11.49 -7.15
CA LEU A 311 6.08 -11.92 -8.41
C LEU A 311 6.38 -13.39 -8.75
N GLU A 312 7.62 -13.86 -8.56
CA GLU A 312 7.99 -15.26 -8.79
C GLU A 312 7.26 -16.22 -7.85
N VAL A 313 7.10 -15.84 -6.59
CA VAL A 313 6.32 -16.64 -5.62
C VAL A 313 4.84 -16.65 -5.98
N VAL A 314 4.25 -15.52 -6.35
CA VAL A 314 2.84 -15.45 -6.80
C VAL A 314 2.63 -16.35 -8.02
N ALA A 315 3.48 -16.22 -9.04
CA ALA A 315 3.40 -17.04 -10.25
C ALA A 315 3.51 -18.54 -9.93
N GLY A 316 4.51 -18.92 -9.14
CA GLY A 316 4.75 -20.31 -8.75
C GLY A 316 3.62 -20.89 -7.91
N CYS A 317 3.07 -20.12 -6.97
CA CYS A 317 1.97 -20.56 -6.11
C CYS A 317 0.65 -20.73 -6.87
N LYS A 318 0.42 -19.92 -7.90
CA LYS A 318 -0.77 -19.99 -8.77
C LYS A 318 -0.60 -20.90 -9.99
N GLY A 319 0.59 -21.50 -10.19
CA GLY A 319 0.87 -22.33 -11.36
C GLY A 319 0.90 -21.56 -12.68
N ILE A 320 1.12 -20.24 -12.65
CA ILE A 320 1.15 -19.38 -13.83
C ILE A 320 2.55 -19.43 -14.45
N ALA A 321 2.66 -19.99 -15.64
CA ALA A 321 3.92 -20.06 -16.38
C ALA A 321 4.30 -18.72 -17.03
N ASP A 322 3.30 -17.96 -17.49
CA ASP A 322 3.51 -16.64 -18.11
C ASP A 322 3.68 -15.54 -17.05
N ILE A 323 4.92 -15.38 -16.61
CA ILE A 323 5.29 -14.35 -15.62
C ILE A 323 5.19 -12.93 -16.19
N GLU A 324 5.31 -12.75 -17.51
CA GLU A 324 5.21 -11.45 -18.16
C GLU A 324 3.74 -11.02 -18.25
N GLY A 325 2.84 -11.94 -18.60
CA GLY A 325 1.40 -11.73 -18.54
C GLY A 325 0.94 -11.38 -17.13
N LEU A 326 1.34 -12.15 -16.11
CA LEU A 326 1.02 -11.83 -14.72
C LEU A 326 1.56 -10.46 -14.29
N SER A 327 2.81 -10.14 -14.67
CA SER A 327 3.40 -8.82 -14.42
C SER A 327 2.56 -7.69 -15.02
N LYS A 328 2.04 -7.87 -16.24
CA LYS A 328 1.16 -6.88 -16.90
C LYS A 328 -0.17 -6.73 -16.17
N THR A 329 -0.81 -7.82 -15.75
CA THR A 329 -2.05 -7.78 -14.98
C THR A 329 -1.86 -7.01 -13.67
N LEU A 330 -0.83 -7.34 -12.88
CA LEU A 330 -0.58 -6.66 -11.61
C LEU A 330 -0.19 -5.19 -11.79
N TYR A 331 0.58 -4.87 -12.84
CA TYR A 331 0.88 -3.50 -13.22
C TYR A 331 -0.39 -2.72 -13.57
N HIS A 332 -1.26 -3.30 -14.40
CA HIS A 332 -2.54 -2.72 -14.81
C HIS A 332 -3.48 -2.46 -13.63
N ASN A 333 -3.64 -3.43 -12.73
CA ASN A 333 -4.41 -3.25 -11.49
C ASN A 333 -3.92 -2.04 -10.68
N THR A 334 -2.59 -1.91 -10.56
CA THR A 334 -1.95 -0.84 -9.81
C THR A 334 -2.17 0.52 -10.49
N CYS A 335 -2.08 0.57 -11.82
CA CYS A 335 -2.41 1.78 -12.60
C CYS A 335 -3.89 2.16 -12.48
N ARG A 336 -4.81 1.21 -12.59
CA ARG A 336 -6.26 1.47 -12.39
C ARG A 336 -6.56 2.18 -11.08
N LEU A 337 -5.86 1.82 -10.01
CA LEU A 337 -6.09 2.44 -8.71
C LEU A 337 -5.35 3.78 -8.54
N PHE A 338 -4.03 3.80 -8.77
CA PHE A 338 -3.17 4.93 -8.38
C PHE A 338 -2.74 5.83 -9.54
N PHE A 339 -2.82 5.33 -10.77
CA PHE A 339 -2.31 6.00 -11.96
C PHE A 339 -3.25 5.85 -13.17
N PRO A 340 -4.54 6.22 -13.04
CA PRO A 340 -5.52 6.00 -14.11
C PRO A 340 -5.16 6.71 -15.42
N GLN A 341 -4.40 7.80 -15.35
CA GLN A 341 -3.87 8.51 -16.53
C GLN A 341 -2.86 7.71 -17.36
N ASP A 342 -2.27 6.65 -16.79
CA ASP A 342 -1.27 5.81 -17.45
C ASP A 342 -1.90 4.58 -18.12
N LEU A 343 -3.23 4.45 -18.09
CA LEU A 343 -3.96 3.43 -18.84
C LEU A 343 -4.19 3.88 -20.27
N ASP A 344 -3.77 3.07 -21.24
CA ASP A 344 -4.16 3.23 -22.64
C ASP A 344 -5.65 2.87 -22.77
N ALA A 345 -6.47 3.80 -23.25
CA ALA A 345 -7.92 3.61 -23.42
C ALA A 345 -8.31 2.41 -24.32
N SER A 346 -7.38 1.83 -25.08
CA SER A 346 -7.60 0.63 -25.89
C SER A 346 -7.31 -0.71 -25.18
N ALA A 347 -6.56 -0.70 -24.07
CA ALA A 347 -6.18 -1.92 -23.35
C ALA A 347 -7.29 -2.39 -22.39
N ASP A 348 -8.09 -1.46 -21.87
CA ASP A 348 -9.18 -1.74 -20.93
C ASP A 348 -10.29 -2.60 -21.57
N ALA A 349 -10.63 -2.34 -22.84
CA ALA A 349 -11.63 -3.12 -23.57
C ALA A 349 -11.26 -4.60 -23.77
N GLN A 350 -9.96 -4.93 -23.81
CA GLN A 350 -9.51 -6.31 -24.00
C GLN A 350 -9.50 -7.12 -22.68
N LEU A 351 -9.23 -6.47 -21.55
CA LEU A 351 -9.21 -7.12 -20.24
C LEU A 351 -10.62 -7.34 -19.68
N GLU A 352 -11.55 -6.40 -19.90
CA GLU A 352 -12.96 -6.58 -19.56
C GLU A 352 -13.60 -7.74 -20.36
N SER A 353 -13.28 -7.83 -21.66
CA SER A 353 -13.76 -8.94 -22.51
C SER A 353 -13.18 -10.31 -22.13
N ALA A 354 -12.02 -10.35 -21.45
CA ALA A 354 -11.40 -11.59 -20.99
C ALA A 354 -12.04 -12.10 -19.68
N SER A 355 -12.60 -11.22 -18.85
CA SER A 355 -13.39 -11.60 -17.67
C SER A 355 -14.82 -12.03 -18.00
N GLU A 356 -15.38 -11.58 -19.13
CA GLU A 356 -16.71 -11.98 -19.60
C GLU A 356 -16.71 -13.34 -20.33
N GLY A 357 -15.54 -13.92 -20.59
CA GLY A 357 -15.38 -15.20 -21.31
C GLY A 357 -15.72 -16.47 -20.53
N SER A 358 -16.13 -16.37 -19.26
CA SER A 358 -16.62 -17.50 -18.48
C SER A 358 -18.08 -17.29 -18.07
N GLU A 359 -18.95 -18.15 -18.61
CA GLU A 359 -20.40 -18.24 -18.42
C GLU A 359 -21.25 -17.38 -19.38
N GLY A 360 -21.59 -18.00 -20.51
CA GLY A 360 -22.63 -17.50 -21.39
C GLY A 360 -24.01 -17.63 -20.75
N PHE A 361 -24.68 -16.49 -20.56
CA PHE A 361 -26.14 -16.40 -20.56
C PHE A 361 -26.55 -15.22 -21.44
N ASP A 362 -27.44 -15.54 -22.37
CA ASP A 362 -27.89 -14.71 -23.49
C ASP A 362 -28.76 -13.55 -22.97
N TRP A 363 -28.31 -12.30 -23.17
CA TRP A 363 -29.13 -11.11 -22.97
C TRP A 363 -29.34 -10.41 -24.31
N LEU A 364 -30.60 -10.45 -24.73
CA LEU A 364 -31.15 -9.83 -25.93
C LEU A 364 -30.78 -8.34 -26.00
N VAL A 365 -30.06 -7.96 -27.05
CA VAL A 365 -29.71 -6.58 -27.40
C VAL A 365 -30.99 -5.81 -27.77
N MET A 366 -31.31 -4.73 -27.04
CA MET A 366 -32.20 -3.68 -27.55
C MET A 366 -31.35 -2.57 -28.17
N GLU A 367 -31.58 -2.37 -29.47
CA GLU A 367 -30.88 -1.43 -30.32
C GLU A 367 -31.09 0.05 -29.93
N THR A 368 -30.04 0.79 -30.25
CA THR A 368 -29.80 2.23 -30.18
C THR A 368 -30.92 3.12 -30.75
N TRP A 369 -31.16 4.25 -30.09
CA TRP A 369 -31.67 5.46 -30.76
C TRP A 369 -30.72 6.64 -30.54
N THR A 370 -30.14 7.11 -31.63
CA THR A 370 -29.33 8.32 -31.75
C THR A 370 -30.21 9.57 -31.68
N LEU A 371 -29.81 10.54 -30.86
CA LEU A 371 -30.38 11.89 -30.86
C LEU A 371 -30.02 12.59 -32.19
N SER A 372 -31.03 12.90 -32.99
CA SER A 372 -30.94 13.98 -33.97
C SER A 372 -32.18 14.87 -33.89
N THR A 373 -31.88 16.16 -33.88
CA THR A 373 -32.70 17.36 -33.76
C THR A 373 -33.89 17.42 -34.74
N LEU A 374 -35.07 17.87 -34.30
CA LEU A 374 -36.04 18.70 -35.08
C LEU A 374 -37.11 19.32 -34.12
N PRO A 375 -37.77 20.45 -34.50
CA PRO A 375 -38.21 21.50 -33.58
C PRO A 375 -39.67 21.40 -33.09
N ALA A 376 -39.96 22.19 -32.04
CA ALA A 376 -41.26 22.36 -31.42
C ALA A 376 -42.27 23.11 -32.31
N SER A 377 -43.43 22.50 -32.53
CA SER A 377 -44.70 23.22 -32.72
C SER A 377 -45.89 22.25 -32.55
N GLU A 378 -46.74 22.58 -31.59
CA GLU A 378 -48.18 22.29 -31.48
C GLU A 378 -48.77 21.08 -32.23
N LYS A 379 -49.33 20.13 -31.48
CA LYS A 379 -50.79 19.85 -31.47
C LYS A 379 -51.17 18.73 -30.49
N VAL A 380 -52.15 19.07 -29.67
CA VAL A 380 -53.02 18.26 -28.81
C VAL A 380 -53.61 17.06 -29.56
N TRP A 381 -53.74 15.88 -28.92
CA TRP A 381 -54.88 14.92 -28.95
C TRP A 381 -54.67 13.89 -27.81
N GLU A 382 -55.40 14.02 -26.70
CA GLU A 382 -56.55 13.19 -26.31
C GLU A 382 -56.20 11.77 -25.81
N ILE A 383 -56.46 11.57 -24.51
CA ILE A 383 -56.54 10.27 -23.85
C ILE A 383 -57.96 9.75 -24.05
N SER A 384 -58.12 8.52 -24.52
CA SER A 384 -59.23 7.69 -24.06
C SER A 384 -58.89 6.22 -23.93
N PRO A 385 -59.50 5.54 -22.93
CA PRO A 385 -59.12 4.22 -22.44
C PRO A 385 -59.99 3.11 -23.05
N GLU A 386 -59.50 1.86 -23.02
CA GLU A 386 -60.23 0.59 -22.79
C GLU A 386 -59.27 -0.56 -23.19
N VAL A 387 -58.84 -1.52 -22.36
CA VAL A 387 -59.46 -2.42 -21.36
C VAL A 387 -59.93 -3.77 -21.97
N MET A 388 -59.31 -4.85 -21.45
CA MET A 388 -59.60 -6.30 -21.49
C MET A 388 -59.30 -7.05 -22.80
N VAL A 389 -58.59 -8.19 -22.78
CA VAL A 389 -58.60 -9.33 -21.81
C VAL A 389 -57.20 -9.76 -21.41
#